data_AF-A0A1Q8ZHE5-F1
#
_entry.id   AF-A0A1Q8ZHE5-F1
#
_cell.length_a   1.000
_cell.length_b   1.000
_cell.length_c   1.000
_cell.angle_alpha   90.00
_cell.angle_beta   90.00
_cell.angle_gamma   90.00
#
_symmetry.space_group_name_H-M   'P 1'
#
loop_
_entity.id
_entity.type
_entity.pdbx_description
1 polymer ?
#
loop_
_entity_poly.entity_id
_entity_poly.type
_entity_poly.pdbx_seq_one_letter_code
_entity_poly.pdbx_strand_id
1 'polypeptide(L)' 'MSFDNVCKLLSEKYPDRFAAWILGYLPPAVEVLKTELSIEPIRADSVIFLGLQEQILHLEFQVKLESDPPLPLRNEN' A
#
# COMPACT_ATOMS: atom_id res chain seq x y z
N MET A 1 14.86 7.03 -17.60
CA MET A 1 15.69 7.15 -16.38
C MET A 1 14.96 6.38 -15.29
N SER A 2 15.23 5.08 -15.19
CA SER A 2 14.46 4.13 -14.39
C SER A 2 15.12 4.00 -13.01
N PHE A 3 14.70 4.87 -12.10
CA PHE A 3 14.63 4.50 -10.68
C PHE A 3 13.16 4.28 -10.40
N ASP A 4 12.59 3.20 -10.95
CA ASP A 4 11.25 2.81 -10.55
C ASP A 4 11.25 2.58 -9.04
N ASN A 5 10.39 3.34 -8.39
CA ASN A 5 10.35 3.64 -6.97
C ASN A 5 10.73 2.42 -6.11
N VAL A 6 11.80 2.53 -5.31
CA VAL A 6 12.26 1.46 -4.41
C VAL A 6 11.11 0.94 -3.54
N CYS A 7 10.20 1.81 -3.11
CA CYS A 7 9.03 1.40 -2.35
C CYS A 7 8.08 0.51 -3.15
N LYS A 8 7.85 0.78 -4.45
CA LYS A 8 7.07 -0.09 -5.34
C LYS A 8 7.71 -1.47 -5.47
N LEU A 9 9.02 -1.51 -5.71
CA LEU A 9 9.77 -2.78 -5.78
C LEU A 9 9.67 -3.55 -4.46
N LEU A 10 9.79 -2.86 -3.32
CA LEU A 10 9.72 -3.50 -2.01
C LEU A 10 8.31 -3.97 -1.66
N SER A 11 7.26 -3.24 -2.04
CA SER A 11 5.87 -3.64 -1.81
C SER A 11 5.47 -4.85 -2.65
N GLU A 12 6.02 -4.96 -3.87
CA GLU A 12 5.83 -6.15 -4.71
C GLU A 12 6.61 -7.36 -4.17
N LYS A 13 7.84 -7.17 -3.71
CA LYS A 13 8.71 -8.26 -3.26
C LYS A 13 8.38 -8.76 -1.83
N TYR A 14 7.86 -7.88 -0.98
CA TYR A 14 7.59 -8.16 0.43
C TYR A 14 6.20 -7.64 0.87
N PRO A 15 5.11 -8.04 0.18
CA PRO A 15 3.77 -7.51 0.43
C PRO A 15 3.25 -7.86 1.84
N ASP A 16 3.65 -9.02 2.36
CA ASP A 16 3.35 -9.50 3.71
C ASP A 16 3.92 -8.57 4.79
N ARG A 17 5.14 -8.08 4.60
CA ARG A 17 5.81 -7.16 5.54
C ARG A 17 5.15 -5.78 5.55
N PHE A 18 4.77 -5.27 4.37
CA PHE A 18 4.04 -4.00 4.28
C PHE A 18 2.66 -4.12 4.93
N ALA A 19 1.92 -5.18 4.64
CA ALA A 19 0.63 -5.42 5.27
C ALA A 19 0.76 -5.54 6.79
N ALA A 20 1.73 -6.30 7.28
CA ALA A 20 1.94 -6.47 8.72
C ALA A 20 2.33 -5.17 9.43
N TRP A 21 3.19 -4.36 8.82
CA TRP A 21 3.60 -3.07 9.36
C TRP A 21 2.42 -2.09 9.48
N ILE A 22 1.59 -2.02 8.45
CA ILE A 22 0.46 -1.09 8.41
C ILE A 22 -0.66 -1.55 9.36
N LEU A 23 -0.95 -2.84 9.40
CA LEU A 23 -2.06 -3.40 10.17
C LEU A 23 -1.72 -3.69 11.63
N GLY A 24 -0.44 -3.78 11.99
CA GLY A 24 0.02 -4.15 13.33
C GLY A 24 -0.06 -5.65 13.64
N TYR A 25 -0.41 -6.49 12.66
CA TYR A 25 -0.43 -7.95 12.79
C TYR A 25 -0.12 -8.61 11.44
N LEU A 26 0.41 -9.84 11.45
CA LEU A 26 0.69 -10.59 10.21
C LEU A 26 -0.62 -11.14 9.62
N PRO A 27 -1.02 -10.75 8.39
CA PRO A 27 -2.19 -11.33 7.75
C PRO A 27 -1.96 -12.81 7.41
N PRO A 28 -3.00 -13.66 7.45
CA PRO A 28 -2.87 -15.09 7.19
C PRO A 28 -2.57 -15.41 5.72
N ALA A 29 -3.01 -14.54 4.80
CA ALA A 29 -2.74 -14.68 3.37
C ALA A 29 -2.61 -13.28 2.74
N VAL A 30 -1.63 -13.12 1.86
CA VAL A 30 -1.33 -11.86 1.19
C VAL A 30 -0.99 -12.15 -0.26
N GLU A 31 -1.64 -11.45 -1.18
CA GLU A 31 -1.45 -11.56 -2.62
C GLU A 31 -1.33 -10.17 -3.26
N VAL A 32 -0.35 -9.97 -4.13
CA VAL A 32 -0.27 -8.74 -4.94
C VAL A 32 -1.22 -8.89 -6.11
N LEU A 33 -2.25 -8.04 -6.19
CA LEU A 33 -3.17 -8.03 -7.32
C LEU A 33 -2.61 -7.25 -8.50
N LYS A 34 -2.04 -6.07 -8.22
CA LYS A 34 -1.40 -5.18 -9.19
C LYS A 34 -0.33 -4.34 -8.52
N THR A 35 0.70 -4.03 -9.30
CA THR A 35 1.76 -3.11 -8.88
C THR A 35 1.36 -1.64 -9.02
N GLU A 36 0.40 -1.27 -9.88
CA GLU A 36 -0.06 0.13 -9.97
C GLU A 36 -1.49 0.24 -10.52
N LEU A 37 -2.22 1.24 -10.02
CA LEU A 37 -3.45 1.79 -10.60
C LEU A 37 -3.23 3.29 -10.86
N SER A 38 -3.27 3.68 -12.13
CA SER A 38 -2.92 5.05 -12.58
C SER A 38 -4.11 5.91 -12.99
N ILE A 39 -5.34 5.38 -12.89
CA ILE A 39 -6.56 5.95 -13.44
C ILE A 39 -7.52 6.36 -12.31
N GLU A 40 -8.18 7.50 -12.45
CA GLU A 40 -9.26 7.92 -11.54
C GLU A 40 -10.43 6.90 -11.53
N PRO A 41 -11.15 6.74 -10.41
CA PRO A 41 -11.07 7.53 -9.17
C PRO A 41 -10.09 7.00 -8.11
N ILE A 42 -9.39 5.88 -8.37
CA ILE A 42 -8.53 5.22 -7.37
C ILE A 42 -7.12 5.11 -7.94
N ARG A 43 -6.20 5.86 -7.34
CA ARG A 43 -4.76 5.76 -7.61
C ARG A 43 -4.11 4.90 -6.54
N ALA A 44 -3.18 4.04 -6.95
CA ALA A 44 -2.39 3.23 -6.01
C ALA A 44 -1.05 2.86 -6.64
N ASP A 45 0.03 2.99 -5.89
CA ASP A 45 1.36 2.50 -6.23
C ASP A 45 1.56 1.01 -5.88
N SER A 46 0.59 0.37 -5.21
CA SER A 46 0.52 -1.09 -5.01
C SER A 46 -0.86 -1.49 -4.52
N VAL A 47 -1.39 -2.62 -5.00
CA VAL A 47 -2.68 -3.18 -4.61
C VAL A 47 -2.48 -4.60 -4.10
N ILE A 48 -2.81 -4.81 -2.82
CA ILE A 48 -2.59 -6.07 -2.12
C ILE A 48 -3.93 -6.61 -1.61
N PHE A 49 -4.22 -7.87 -1.90
CA PHE A 49 -5.35 -8.59 -1.33
C PHE A 49 -4.93 -9.32 -0.06
N LEU A 50 -5.72 -9.15 1.00
CA LEU A 50 -5.56 -9.81 2.28
C LEU A 50 -6.56 -10.97 2.34
N GLY A 51 -6.10 -12.15 1.95
CA GLY A 51 -6.94 -13.34 1.81
C GLY A 51 -7.60 -13.73 3.15
N LEU A 52 -8.81 -14.28 3.08
CA LEU A 52 -9.72 -14.61 4.19
C LEU A 52 -10.39 -13.40 4.87
N GLN A 53 -9.89 -12.19 4.66
CA GLN A 53 -10.43 -10.97 5.28
C GLN A 53 -11.29 -10.13 4.32
N GLU A 54 -11.37 -10.52 3.04
CA GLU A 54 -12.07 -9.77 1.97
C GLU A 54 -11.65 -8.28 1.91
N GLN A 55 -10.40 -8.01 2.26
CA GLN A 55 -9.84 -6.66 2.36
C GLN A 55 -8.79 -6.43 1.27
N ILE A 56 -8.80 -5.23 0.71
CA ILE A 56 -7.77 -4.76 -0.21
C ILE A 56 -7.01 -3.62 0.46
N LEU A 57 -5.69 -3.73 0.48
CA LEU A 57 -4.76 -2.70 0.93
C LEU A 57 -4.20 -1.94 -0.29
N HIS A 58 -4.50 -0.65 -0.38
CA HIS A 58 -3.93 0.26 -1.36
C HIS A 58 -2.76 1.02 -0.73
N LEU A 59 -1.61 1.03 -1.40
CA LEU A 59 -0.44 1.80 -0.97
C LEU A 59 -0.19 2.92 -1.97
N GLU A 60 0.06 4.12 -1.45
CA GLU A 60 0.57 5.27 -2.20
C GLU A 60 1.84 5.78 -1.52
N PHE A 61 2.90 5.98 -2.29
CA PHE A 61 4.19 6.43 -1.82
C PHE A 61 4.43 7.87 -2.26
N GLN A 62 4.13 8.81 -1.37
CA GLN A 62 4.26 10.23 -1.65
C GLN A 62 5.51 10.82 -0.97
N VAL A 63 6.28 11.60 -1.72
CA VAL A 63 7.42 12.37 -1.17
C VAL A 63 6.94 13.70 -0.58
N LYS A 64 5.78 14.18 -1.03
CA LYS A 64 5.14 15.40 -0.54
C LYS A 64 3.83 15.04 0.14
N LEU A 65 3.59 15.57 1.33
CA LEU A 65 2.30 15.44 2.03
C LEU A 65 1.28 16.49 1.54
N GLU A 66 1.03 16.52 0.23
CA GLU A 66 -0.01 17.38 -0.34
C GLU A 66 -1.31 16.57 -0.38
N SER A 67 -2.25 16.88 0.53
CA SER A 67 -3.54 16.19 0.64
C SER A 67 -4.64 17.20 0.99
N ASP A 68 -5.76 17.14 0.28
CA ASP A 68 -6.98 17.88 0.60
C ASP A 68 -8.17 16.90 0.61
N PRO A 69 -8.74 16.57 1.78
CA PRO A 69 -8.41 17.09 3.12
C PRO A 69 -7.04 16.61 3.63
N PRO A 70 -6.46 17.24 4.66
CA PRO A 70 -5.21 16.77 5.26
C PRO A 70 -5.29 15.31 5.74
N LEU A 71 -4.20 14.56 5.58
CA LEU A 71 -4.14 13.18 6.07
C LEU A 71 -4.29 13.13 7.60
N PRO A 72 -5.13 12.23 8.14
CA PRO A 72 -5.30 12.11 9.59
C PRO A 72 -4.00 11.62 10.23
N LEU A 73 -3.62 12.21 11.37
CA LEU A 73 -2.51 11.72 12.18
C LEU A 73 -2.88 10.32 12.71
N ARG A 74 -2.05 9.32 12.44
CA ARG A 74 -2.25 7.98 13.03
C ARG A 74 -1.84 8.04 14.50
N ASN A 75 -2.82 8.17 15.40
CA ASN A 75 -2.58 8.02 16.83
C ASN A 75 -2.38 6.54 17.14
N GLU A 76 -1.20 6.19 17.66
CA GLU A 76 -0.93 4.86 18.18
C GLU A 76 -1.61 4.75 19.56
N ASN A 77 -2.67 3.93 19.64
CA ASN A 77 -3.22 3.48 20.91
C ASN A 77 -2.63 2.12 21.28
#